data_AF-A0A943TST0-F1
#
_entry.id   AF-A0A943TST0-F1
#
_cell.length_a   1.000
_cell.length_b   1.000
_cell.length_c   1.000
_cell.angle_alpha   90.00
_cell.angle_beta   90.00
_cell.angle_gamma   90.00
#
_symmetry.space_group_name_H-M   'P 1'
#
loop_
_entity.id
_entity.type
_entity.pdbx_description
1 polymer ?
#
loop_
_entity_poly.entity_id
_entity_poly.type
_entity_poly.pdbx_seq_one_letter_code
_entity_poly.pdbx_strand_id
1 'polypeptide(L)'
;MIRKEFGVVFGIVKRIKILIINNWINVIIIIIGIIWVFYSSNSSLNDNYFYASFADIISTVVVLIVGITYAKSQDKRNYKRALVEKFISDILSMLEKEELDRIESTEKYDHVRVLQRAIKNKMDLLQSHQEVFNYKEELTYCMKNFSEYWETVSENNNNINVLIKERSSLKSKLENISFKLNYIHNKLAE
;
A
#
# COMPACT_ATOMS: atom_id res chain seq x y z
N MET A 1 27.23 12.39 8.27
CA MET A 1 26.04 13.17 7.84
C MET A 1 25.92 13.27 6.31
N ILE A 2 27.01 13.49 5.57
CA ILE A 2 27.02 13.70 4.11
C ILE A 2 26.54 12.48 3.27
N ARG A 3 26.80 11.24 3.69
CA ARG A 3 26.38 10.03 2.91
C ARG A 3 24.86 9.81 2.82
N LYS A 4 24.06 10.36 3.74
CA LYS A 4 22.60 10.14 3.76
C LYS A 4 21.88 11.01 2.72
N GLU A 5 22.41 12.20 2.43
CA GLU A 5 21.80 13.14 1.49
C GLU A 5 22.03 12.75 0.03
N PHE A 6 23.22 12.22 -0.30
CA PHE A 6 23.50 11.74 -1.66
C PHE A 6 22.60 10.57 -2.09
N GLY A 7 22.23 9.69 -1.16
CA GLY A 7 21.31 8.58 -1.44
C GLY A 7 19.89 9.03 -1.76
N VAL A 8 19.43 10.11 -1.12
CA VAL A 8 18.09 10.70 -1.36
C VAL A 8 18.05 11.41 -2.71
N VAL A 9 19.08 12.19 -3.04
CA VAL A 9 19.18 12.90 -4.32
C VAL A 9 19.26 11.91 -5.49
N PHE A 10 20.07 10.85 -5.37
CA PHE A 10 20.16 9.82 -6.41
C PHE A 10 18.84 9.06 -6.60
N GLY A 11 18.11 8.80 -5.50
CA GLY A 11 16.77 8.20 -5.54
C GLY A 11 15.73 9.08 -6.25
N ILE A 12 15.78 10.39 -6.06
CA ILE A 12 14.89 11.36 -6.69
C ILE A 12 15.20 11.47 -8.20
N VAL A 13 16.47 11.59 -8.58
CA VAL A 13 16.89 11.66 -10.00
C VAL A 13 16.49 10.39 -10.76
N LYS A 14 16.65 9.21 -10.13
CA LYS A 14 16.22 7.93 -10.73
C LYS A 14 14.70 7.85 -10.90
N ARG A 15 13.93 8.33 -9.92
CA ARG A 15 12.46 8.40 -10.00
C ARG A 15 11.98 9.38 -11.09
N ILE A 16 12.65 10.53 -11.24
CA ILE A 16 12.37 11.52 -12.28
C ILE A 16 12.68 10.94 -13.67
N LYS A 17 13.84 10.28 -13.87
CA LYS A 17 14.15 9.62 -15.14
C LYS A 17 13.13 8.55 -15.53
N ILE A 18 12.68 7.74 -14.56
CA ILE A 18 11.67 6.70 -14.81
C ILE A 18 10.31 7.30 -15.18
N LEU A 19 9.88 8.36 -14.51
CA LEU A 19 8.64 9.08 -14.84
C LEU A 19 8.69 9.74 -16.23
N ILE A 20 9.83 10.34 -16.57
CA ILE A 20 10.06 10.93 -17.89
C ILE A 20 10.00 9.84 -18.97
N ILE A 21 10.73 8.72 -18.81
CA ILE A 21 10.73 7.62 -19.79
C ILE A 21 9.33 7.04 -20.00
N ASN A 22 8.53 6.90 -18.92
CA ASN A 22 7.16 6.40 -19.03
C ASN A 22 6.24 7.37 -19.80
N ASN A 23 6.46 8.69 -19.66
CA ASN A 23 5.73 9.71 -20.42
C ASN A 23 6.15 9.72 -21.90
N TRP A 24 7.43 9.52 -22.20
CA TRP A 24 7.95 9.43 -23.57
C TRP A 24 7.44 8.19 -24.31
N ILE A 25 7.28 7.04 -23.65
CA ILE A 25 6.71 5.83 -24.26
C ILE A 25 5.25 6.08 -24.66
N ASN A 26 4.44 6.73 -23.81
CA ASN A 26 3.06 7.08 -24.15
C ASN A 26 2.98 8.06 -25.34
N VAL A 27 3.91 9.02 -25.40
CA VAL A 27 4.01 9.96 -26.54
C VAL A 27 4.38 9.21 -27.82
N ILE A 28 5.30 8.25 -27.77
CA ILE A 28 5.68 7.43 -28.93
C ILE A 28 4.49 6.58 -29.41
N ILE A 29 3.71 5.98 -28.50
CA ILE A 29 2.51 5.21 -28.85
C ILE A 29 1.47 6.09 -29.55
N ILE A 30 1.23 7.32 -29.04
CA ILE A 30 0.31 8.28 -29.66
C ILE A 30 0.80 8.69 -31.05
N ILE A 31 2.10 8.96 -31.22
CA ILE A 31 2.71 9.32 -32.50
C ILE A 31 2.56 8.16 -33.51
N ILE A 32 2.81 6.92 -33.09
CA ILE A 32 2.61 5.73 -33.94
C ILE A 32 1.14 5.58 -34.34
N GLY A 33 0.19 5.84 -33.43
CA GLY A 33 -1.24 5.84 -33.73
C GLY A 33 -1.64 6.94 -34.73
N ILE A 34 -1.04 8.13 -34.65
CA ILE A 34 -1.29 9.22 -35.61
C ILE A 34 -0.71 8.87 -36.99
N ILE A 35 0.51 8.32 -37.03
CA ILE A 35 1.14 7.86 -38.28
C ILE A 35 0.30 6.75 -38.94
N TRP A 36 -0.28 5.83 -38.15
CA TRP A 36 -1.19 4.80 -38.62
C TRP A 36 -2.45 5.37 -39.29
N VAL A 37 -3.12 6.34 -38.65
CA VAL A 37 -4.32 7.00 -39.21
C VAL A 37 -3.97 7.70 -40.54
N PHE A 38 -2.86 8.42 -40.59
CA PHE A 38 -2.40 9.09 -41.81
C PHE A 38 -2.04 8.12 -42.94
N TYR A 39 -1.37 7.01 -42.65
CA TYR A 39 -1.06 6.00 -43.65
C TYR A 39 -2.32 5.29 -44.17
N SER A 40 -3.24 4.91 -43.29
CA SER A 40 -4.48 4.22 -43.64
C SER A 40 -5.43 5.07 -44.52
N SER A 41 -5.40 6.40 -44.35
CA SER A 41 -6.27 7.32 -45.08
C SER A 41 -5.75 7.68 -46.47
N ASN A 42 -4.47 7.42 -46.77
CA ASN A 42 -3.82 7.77 -48.04
C ASN A 42 -3.61 6.57 -48.99
N SER A 43 -3.91 5.35 -48.52
CA SER A 43 -3.75 4.12 -49.29
C SER A 43 -5.04 3.75 -50.05
N SER A 44 -5.44 4.58 -51.00
CA SER A 44 -6.27 4.13 -52.11
C SER A 44 -5.35 3.67 -53.25
N LEU A 45 -5.38 2.38 -53.57
CA LEU A 45 -4.73 1.69 -54.70
C LEU A 45 -3.26 1.25 -54.49
N ASN A 46 -3.05 0.03 -53.95
CA ASN A 46 -2.38 -1.09 -54.64
C ASN A 46 -2.04 -2.27 -53.68
N ASP A 47 -2.30 -3.48 -54.19
CA ASP A 47 -1.98 -4.85 -53.76
C ASP A 47 -1.26 -5.07 -52.40
N ASN A 48 -2.05 -5.60 -51.46
CA ASN A 48 -1.84 -5.63 -50.01
C ASN A 48 -1.18 -6.92 -49.49
N TYR A 49 0.11 -7.14 -49.76
CA TYR A 49 0.90 -8.16 -49.03
C TYR A 49 1.76 -7.56 -47.91
N PHE A 50 2.26 -6.34 -48.09
CA PHE A 50 3.09 -5.66 -47.09
C PHE A 50 2.29 -5.01 -45.96
N TYR A 51 1.03 -4.63 -46.20
CA TYR A 51 0.19 -3.94 -45.21
C TYR A 51 -0.18 -4.86 -44.04
N ALA A 52 -0.53 -6.11 -44.30
CA ALA A 52 -0.80 -7.10 -43.25
C ALA A 52 0.47 -7.39 -42.42
N SER A 53 1.61 -7.61 -43.09
CA SER A 53 2.88 -7.91 -42.42
C SER A 53 3.37 -6.76 -41.53
N PHE A 54 3.18 -5.51 -41.94
CA PHE A 54 3.59 -4.36 -41.14
C PHE A 54 2.68 -4.12 -39.93
N ALA A 55 1.36 -4.32 -40.09
CA ALA A 55 0.39 -4.27 -39.00
C ALA A 55 0.71 -5.31 -37.91
N ASP A 56 1.06 -6.54 -38.31
CA ASP A 56 1.42 -7.62 -37.41
C ASP A 56 2.70 -7.31 -36.61
N ILE A 57 3.68 -6.66 -37.24
CA ILE A 57 4.91 -6.22 -36.57
C ILE A 57 4.60 -5.14 -35.51
N ILE A 58 3.80 -4.13 -35.84
CA ILE A 58 3.41 -3.08 -34.89
C ILE A 58 2.61 -3.67 -33.72
N SER A 59 1.64 -4.53 -34.01
CA SER A 59 0.82 -5.20 -32.99
C SER A 59 1.70 -5.98 -32.00
N THR A 60 2.69 -6.72 -32.51
CA THR A 60 3.66 -7.46 -31.68
C THR A 60 4.46 -6.54 -30.76
N VAL A 61 4.94 -5.41 -31.27
CA VAL A 61 5.70 -4.43 -30.47
C VAL A 61 4.81 -3.81 -29.37
N VAL A 62 3.57 -3.45 -29.68
CA VAL A 62 2.62 -2.91 -28.69
C VAL A 62 2.35 -3.93 -27.59
N VAL A 63 2.07 -5.19 -27.95
CA VAL A 63 1.84 -6.28 -26.97
C VAL A 63 3.05 -6.47 -26.06
N LEU A 64 4.27 -6.43 -26.60
CA LEU A 64 5.50 -6.52 -25.79
C LEU A 64 5.65 -5.35 -24.81
N ILE A 65 5.39 -4.12 -25.26
CA ILE A 65 5.47 -2.94 -24.40
C ILE A 65 4.43 -3.01 -23.28
N VAL A 66 3.18 -3.36 -23.63
CA VAL A 66 2.09 -3.56 -22.66
C VAL A 66 2.44 -4.66 -21.69
N GLY A 67 2.91 -5.81 -22.17
CA GLY A 67 3.31 -6.96 -21.35
C GLY A 67 4.44 -6.61 -20.35
N ILE A 68 5.50 -5.93 -20.81
CA ILE A 68 6.61 -5.50 -19.94
C ILE A 68 6.13 -4.48 -18.90
N THR A 69 5.27 -3.53 -19.30
CA THR A 69 4.73 -2.50 -18.40
C THR A 69 3.83 -3.13 -17.35
N TYR A 70 2.96 -4.06 -17.77
CA TYR A 70 2.10 -4.82 -16.90
C TYR A 70 2.91 -5.65 -15.90
N ALA A 71 3.90 -6.42 -16.37
CA ALA A 71 4.78 -7.21 -15.51
C ALA A 71 5.49 -6.36 -14.44
N LYS A 72 6.08 -5.22 -14.83
CA LYS A 72 6.72 -4.29 -13.87
C LYS A 72 5.73 -3.70 -12.87
N SER A 73 4.51 -3.41 -13.32
CA SER A 73 3.46 -2.89 -12.44
C SER A 73 3.01 -3.95 -11.43
N GLN A 74 2.93 -5.20 -11.86
CA GLN A 74 2.58 -6.35 -11.03
C GLN A 74 3.64 -6.62 -9.97
N ASP A 75 4.94 -6.59 -10.33
CA ASP A 75 6.04 -6.72 -9.37
C ASP A 75 5.98 -5.65 -8.27
N LYS A 76 5.73 -4.39 -8.67
CA LYS A 76 5.58 -3.29 -7.72
C LYS A 76 4.35 -3.44 -6.83
N ARG A 77 3.23 -3.91 -7.38
CA ARG A 77 1.99 -4.17 -6.63
C ARG A 77 2.19 -5.32 -5.64
N ASN A 78 2.85 -6.40 -6.06
CA ASN A 78 3.19 -7.54 -5.21
C ASN A 78 4.11 -7.14 -4.06
N TYR A 79 5.13 -6.32 -4.33
CA TYR A 79 6.01 -5.78 -3.28
C TYR A 79 5.24 -4.96 -2.25
N LYS A 80 4.32 -4.09 -2.70
CA LYS A 80 3.46 -3.30 -1.80
C LYS A 80 2.53 -4.21 -0.99
N ARG A 81 1.97 -5.25 -1.60
CA ARG A 81 1.10 -6.23 -0.93
C ARG A 81 1.84 -6.91 0.21
N ALA A 82 3.01 -7.47 -0.05
CA ALA A 82 3.84 -8.11 0.97
C ALA A 82 4.21 -7.15 2.13
N LEU A 83 4.42 -5.88 1.83
CA LEU A 83 4.72 -4.86 2.85
C LEU A 83 3.49 -4.52 3.71
N VAL A 84 2.30 -4.43 3.10
CA VAL A 84 1.02 -4.26 3.81
C VAL A 84 0.73 -5.48 4.68
N GLU A 85 0.86 -6.69 4.16
CA GLU A 85 0.69 -7.96 4.89
C GLU A 85 1.60 -7.97 6.11
N LYS A 86 2.89 -7.66 5.95
CA LYS A 86 3.84 -7.57 7.06
C LYS A 86 3.38 -6.59 8.15
N PHE A 87 2.92 -5.39 7.78
CA PHE A 87 2.45 -4.43 8.78
C PHE A 87 1.22 -4.93 9.52
N ILE A 88 0.28 -5.57 8.83
CA ILE A 88 -0.91 -6.17 9.45
C ILE A 88 -0.47 -7.29 10.42
N SER A 89 0.38 -8.21 9.99
CA SER A 89 0.90 -9.30 10.82
C SER A 89 1.63 -8.77 12.06
N ASP A 90 2.47 -7.75 11.91
CA ASP A 90 3.17 -7.15 13.04
C ASP A 90 2.17 -6.52 14.03
N ILE A 91 1.15 -5.79 13.56
CA ILE A 91 0.11 -5.23 14.43
C ILE A 91 -0.64 -6.34 15.16
N LEU A 92 -1.15 -7.34 14.44
CA LEU A 92 -1.87 -8.48 15.02
C LEU A 92 -1.02 -9.17 16.10
N SER A 93 0.27 -9.39 15.82
CA SER A 93 1.17 -9.99 16.80
C SER A 93 1.29 -9.18 18.09
N MET A 94 1.34 -7.84 17.99
CA MET A 94 1.35 -6.96 19.16
C MET A 94 0.01 -6.95 19.89
N LEU A 95 -1.11 -7.02 19.16
CA LEU A 95 -2.45 -7.06 19.77
C LEU A 95 -2.69 -8.37 20.52
N GLU A 96 -2.26 -9.50 19.97
CA GLU A 96 -2.55 -10.84 20.48
C GLU A 96 -1.58 -11.32 21.56
N LYS A 97 -0.28 -11.01 21.44
CA LYS A 97 0.75 -11.57 22.33
C LYS A 97 1.07 -10.71 23.54
N GLU A 98 0.91 -9.40 23.42
CA GLU A 98 1.44 -8.45 24.43
C GLU A 98 0.44 -8.12 25.54
N GLU A 99 -0.77 -8.71 25.52
CA GLU A 99 -1.82 -8.51 26.53
C GLU A 99 -2.07 -7.03 26.83
N LEU A 100 -2.35 -6.25 25.78
CA LEU A 100 -2.56 -4.80 25.86
C LEU A 100 -3.80 -4.39 26.68
N ASP A 101 -4.70 -5.32 26.99
CA ASP A 101 -5.85 -5.13 27.87
C ASP A 101 -5.49 -5.24 29.36
N ARG A 102 -4.34 -5.83 29.70
CA ARG A 102 -3.93 -6.11 31.09
C ARG A 102 -2.92 -5.07 31.58
N ILE A 103 -3.42 -3.95 32.08
CA ILE A 103 -2.58 -2.89 32.64
C ILE A 103 -2.70 -2.94 34.16
N GLU A 104 -1.86 -3.75 34.79
CA GLU A 104 -1.90 -4.02 36.25
C GLU A 104 -0.79 -3.29 37.03
N SER A 105 0.15 -2.65 36.33
CA SER A 105 1.26 -1.92 36.93
C SER A 105 1.68 -0.72 36.05
N THR A 106 2.41 0.23 36.64
CA THR A 106 2.99 1.36 35.90
C THR A 106 4.01 0.90 34.85
N GLU A 107 4.80 -0.13 35.17
CA GLU A 107 5.74 -0.74 34.21
C GLU A 107 5.00 -1.30 32.99
N LYS A 108 3.88 -2.00 33.22
CA LYS A 108 3.04 -2.53 32.15
C LYS A 108 2.39 -1.42 31.34
N TYR A 109 1.98 -0.32 31.97
CA TYR A 109 1.49 0.87 31.27
C TYR A 109 2.55 1.46 30.33
N ASP A 110 3.79 1.62 30.79
CA ASP A 110 4.88 2.15 29.97
C ASP A 110 5.19 1.22 28.78
N HIS A 111 5.16 -0.10 28.99
CA HIS A 111 5.27 -1.07 27.90
C HIS A 111 4.15 -0.92 26.86
N VAL A 112 2.89 -0.85 27.32
CA VAL A 112 1.72 -0.63 26.46
C VAL A 112 1.84 0.70 25.70
N ARG A 113 2.36 1.76 26.31
CA ARG A 113 2.60 3.05 25.66
C ARG A 113 3.62 2.95 24.52
N VAL A 114 4.67 2.15 24.68
CA VAL A 114 5.66 1.92 23.61
C VAL A 114 5.01 1.16 22.45
N LEU A 115 4.28 0.09 22.75
CA LEU A 115 3.57 -0.69 21.74
C LEU A 115 2.49 0.13 21.04
N GLN A 116 1.82 1.04 21.76
CA GLN A 116 0.85 1.94 21.17
C GLN A 116 1.44 2.80 20.06
N ARG A 117 2.63 3.37 20.30
CA ARG A 117 3.35 4.15 19.27
C ARG A 117 3.74 3.27 18.09
N ALA A 118 4.19 2.04 18.35
CA ALA A 118 4.57 1.10 17.31
C ALA A 118 3.39 0.69 16.42
N ILE A 119 2.21 0.47 17.01
CA ILE A 119 0.97 0.17 16.29
C ILE A 119 0.51 1.39 15.50
N LYS A 120 0.45 2.57 16.13
CA LYS A 120 0.05 3.82 15.45
C LYS A 120 0.89 4.09 14.20
N ASN A 121 2.21 4.00 14.33
CA ASN A 121 3.12 4.20 13.20
C ASN A 121 2.86 3.21 12.06
N LYS A 122 2.52 1.96 12.37
CA LYS A 122 2.18 0.96 11.33
C LYS A 122 0.82 1.23 10.71
N MET A 123 -0.17 1.69 11.47
CA MET A 123 -1.47 2.12 10.92
C MET A 123 -1.29 3.31 9.97
N ASP A 124 -0.43 4.28 10.31
CA ASP A 124 -0.11 5.41 9.43
C ASP A 124 0.57 4.94 8.13
N LEU A 125 1.44 3.93 8.21
CA LEU A 125 2.04 3.31 7.02
C LEU A 125 1.01 2.57 6.16
N LEU A 126 0.06 1.86 6.78
CA LEU A 126 -1.06 1.21 6.07
C LEU A 126 -1.93 2.24 5.34
N GLN A 127 -2.13 3.43 5.93
CA GLN A 127 -2.91 4.51 5.32
C GLN A 127 -2.32 4.95 3.98
N SER A 128 -0.99 4.93 3.84
CA SER A 128 -0.29 5.27 2.58
C SER A 128 -0.56 4.30 1.42
N HIS A 129 -1.18 3.15 1.71
CA HIS A 129 -1.46 2.08 0.75
C HIS A 129 -2.96 1.75 0.60
N GLN A 130 -3.83 2.41 1.37
CA GLN A 130 -5.26 2.08 1.46
C GLN A 130 -6.03 2.19 0.14
N GLU A 131 -5.70 3.17 -0.70
CA GLU A 131 -6.36 3.37 -2.00
C GLU A 131 -5.92 2.34 -3.03
N VAL A 132 -4.69 1.80 -2.90
CA VAL A 132 -4.12 0.81 -3.84
C VAL A 132 -4.81 -0.55 -3.72
N PHE A 133 -5.24 -0.90 -2.51
CA PHE A 133 -5.85 -2.19 -2.18
C PHE A 133 -7.29 -2.08 -1.67
N ASN A 134 -7.87 -0.88 -1.74
CA ASN A 134 -9.26 -0.60 -1.42
C ASN A 134 -9.70 -1.09 -0.03
N TYR A 135 -8.99 -0.70 1.03
CA TYR A 135 -9.34 -1.04 2.43
C TYR A 135 -9.55 0.17 3.35
N LYS A 136 -9.80 1.34 2.76
CA LYS A 136 -9.86 2.63 3.47
C LYS A 136 -10.88 2.63 4.61
N GLU A 137 -12.08 2.10 4.38
CA GLU A 137 -13.15 2.08 5.38
C GLU A 137 -12.77 1.20 6.56
N GLU A 138 -12.22 0.03 6.27
CA GLU A 138 -11.80 -0.95 7.26
C GLU A 138 -10.63 -0.42 8.10
N LEU A 139 -9.63 0.21 7.48
CA LEU A 139 -8.53 0.85 8.20
C LEU A 139 -9.01 2.03 9.05
N THR A 140 -9.93 2.85 8.53
CA THR A 140 -10.50 3.99 9.29
C THR A 140 -11.21 3.50 10.55
N TYR A 141 -11.96 2.39 10.45
CA TYR A 141 -12.57 1.73 11.61
C TYR A 141 -11.51 1.28 12.63
N CYS A 142 -10.43 0.63 12.19
CA CYS A 142 -9.33 0.21 13.07
C CYS A 142 -8.69 1.40 13.78
N MET A 143 -8.34 2.45 13.04
CA MET A 143 -7.69 3.65 13.60
C MET A 143 -8.58 4.34 14.64
N LYS A 144 -9.88 4.44 14.37
CA LYS A 144 -10.86 5.00 15.31
C LYS A 144 -10.93 4.19 16.61
N ASN A 145 -11.17 2.87 16.52
CA ASN A 145 -11.25 2.00 17.70
C ASN A 145 -9.93 1.98 18.49
N PHE A 146 -8.79 2.04 17.80
CA PHE A 146 -7.49 2.09 18.45
C PHE A 146 -7.26 3.42 19.18
N SER A 147 -7.72 4.53 18.61
CA SER A 147 -7.70 5.83 19.27
C SER A 147 -8.57 5.84 20.51
N GLU A 148 -9.80 5.31 20.43
CA GLU A 148 -10.72 5.20 21.57
C GLU A 148 -10.20 4.25 22.65
N TYR A 149 -9.48 3.19 22.28
CA TYR A 149 -8.76 2.34 23.23
C TYR A 149 -7.68 3.15 23.98
N TRP A 150 -6.83 3.87 23.24
CA TRP A 150 -5.73 4.61 23.84
C TRP A 150 -6.21 5.79 24.68
N GLU A 151 -7.28 6.46 24.28
CA GLU A 151 -7.91 7.53 25.05
C GLU A 151 -8.30 7.03 26.45
N THR A 152 -9.06 5.92 26.52
CA THR A 152 -9.43 5.26 27.79
C THR A 152 -8.21 4.91 28.63
N VAL A 153 -7.15 4.36 28.02
CA VAL A 153 -5.91 4.01 28.73
C VAL A 153 -5.18 5.25 29.25
N SER A 154 -5.10 6.30 28.44
CA SER A 154 -4.34 7.51 28.74
C SER A 154 -5.00 8.40 29.80
N GLU A 155 -6.32 8.49 29.80
CA GLU A 155 -7.11 9.24 30.80
C GLU A 155 -6.98 8.62 32.19
N ASN A 156 -6.76 7.31 32.26
CA ASN A 156 -6.68 6.55 33.50
C ASN A 156 -5.22 6.15 33.85
N ASN A 157 -4.22 6.85 33.30
CA ASN A 157 -2.79 6.52 33.48
C ASN A 157 -2.32 6.49 34.94
N ASN A 158 -2.97 7.26 35.82
CA ASN A 158 -2.68 7.33 37.25
C ASN A 158 -3.61 6.44 38.10
N ASN A 159 -4.56 5.75 37.48
CA ASN A 159 -5.58 4.94 38.17
C ASN A 159 -5.69 3.53 37.58
N ILE A 160 -4.71 2.70 37.91
CA ILE A 160 -4.62 1.30 37.50
C ILE A 160 -5.89 0.51 37.86
N ASN A 161 -6.50 0.79 39.01
CA ASN A 161 -7.73 0.11 39.44
C ASN A 161 -8.90 0.32 38.48
N VAL A 162 -8.97 1.46 37.79
CA VAL A 162 -9.99 1.69 36.75
C VAL A 162 -9.65 0.89 35.49
N LEU A 163 -8.39 0.87 35.08
CA LEU A 163 -7.94 0.08 33.91
C LEU A 163 -8.23 -1.42 34.10
N ILE A 164 -8.03 -1.96 35.31
CA ILE A 164 -8.37 -3.35 35.64
C ILE A 164 -9.88 -3.60 35.49
N LYS A 165 -10.74 -2.66 35.92
CA LYS A 165 -12.21 -2.79 35.77
C LYS A 165 -12.65 -2.70 34.31
N GLU A 166 -12.02 -1.82 33.54
CA GLU A 166 -12.32 -1.61 32.11
C GLU A 166 -11.73 -2.69 31.19
N ARG A 167 -10.96 -3.64 31.73
CA ARG A 167 -10.26 -4.68 30.96
C ARG A 167 -11.11 -5.38 29.91
N SER A 168 -12.35 -5.74 30.26
CA SER A 168 -13.27 -6.41 29.32
C SER A 168 -13.61 -5.51 28.11
N SER A 169 -13.86 -4.23 28.38
CA SER A 169 -14.13 -3.20 27.35
C SER A 169 -12.91 -2.97 26.47
N LEU A 170 -11.73 -2.82 27.08
CA LEU A 170 -10.46 -2.67 26.36
C LEU A 170 -10.18 -3.88 25.47
N LYS A 171 -10.36 -5.10 25.99
CA LYS A 171 -10.17 -6.34 25.23
C LYS A 171 -11.09 -6.39 24.02
N SER A 172 -12.37 -6.05 24.19
CA SER A 172 -13.33 -6.02 23.07
C SER A 172 -12.91 -5.04 21.97
N LYS A 173 -12.44 -3.84 22.32
CA LYS A 173 -11.91 -2.87 21.34
C LYS A 173 -10.73 -3.46 20.56
N LEU A 174 -9.80 -4.11 21.24
CA LEU A 174 -8.63 -4.74 20.61
C LEU A 174 -9.02 -5.91 19.70
N GLU A 175 -9.95 -6.76 20.13
CA GLU A 175 -10.49 -7.87 19.35
C GLU A 175 -11.19 -7.39 18.07
N ASN A 176 -11.97 -6.30 18.16
CA ASN A 176 -12.61 -5.69 17.00
C ASN A 176 -11.59 -5.17 15.97
N ILE A 177 -10.48 -4.59 16.45
CA ILE A 177 -9.38 -4.15 15.58
C ILE A 177 -8.73 -5.36 14.91
N SER A 178 -8.39 -6.41 15.69
CA SER A 178 -7.79 -7.64 15.14
C SER A 178 -8.70 -8.29 14.10
N PHE A 179 -10.00 -8.39 14.38
CA PHE A 179 -10.98 -8.93 13.44
C PHE A 179 -10.97 -8.14 12.12
N LYS A 180 -11.00 -6.81 12.19
CA LYS A 180 -11.04 -5.96 11.00
C LYS A 180 -9.71 -5.95 10.24
N LEU A 181 -8.57 -6.04 10.92
CA LEU A 181 -7.26 -6.21 10.29
C LEU A 181 -7.12 -7.56 9.59
N ASN A 182 -7.61 -8.65 10.20
CA ASN A 182 -7.66 -9.97 9.57
C ASN A 182 -8.54 -9.96 8.31
N TYR A 183 -9.65 -9.23 8.32
CA TYR A 183 -10.47 -9.03 7.12
C TYR A 183 -9.69 -8.35 6.00
N ILE A 184 -8.93 -7.28 6.30
CA ILE A 184 -8.05 -6.62 5.31
C ILE A 184 -7.01 -7.62 4.78
N HIS A 185 -6.38 -8.39 5.68
CA HIS A 185 -5.38 -9.38 5.30
C HIS A 185 -5.94 -10.42 4.32
N ASN A 186 -7.13 -10.96 4.59
CA ASN A 186 -7.77 -11.94 3.72
C ASN A 186 -8.16 -11.33 2.36
N LYS A 187 -8.64 -10.08 2.33
CA LYS A 187 -8.95 -9.34 1.10
C LYS A 187 -7.71 -9.12 0.21
N LEU A 188 -6.51 -9.10 0.79
CA LEU A 188 -5.27 -8.98 0.02
C LEU A 188 -4.87 -10.31 -0.66
N ALA A 189 -5.31 -11.45 -0.14
CA ALA A 189 -5.04 -12.78 -0.68
C ALA A 189 -5.92 -13.11 -1.90
N GLU A 190 -7.06 -12.42 -2.04
CA GLU A 190 -7.92 -12.41 -3.23
C GLU A 190 -7.29 -11.60 -4.40
#